data_AF-A0A3C0Z151-F1
#
_entry.id   AF-A0A3C0Z151-F1
#
_cell.length_a   1.000
_cell.length_b   1.000
_cell.length_c   1.000
_cell.angle_alpha   90.00
_cell.angle_beta   90.00
_cell.angle_gamma   90.00
#
_symmetry.space_group_name_H-M   'P 1'
#
loop_
_entity.id
_entity.type
_entity.pdbx_description
1 polymer ?
#
loop_
_entity_poly.entity_id
_entity_poly.type
_entity_poly.pdbx_seq_one_letter_code
_entity_poly.pdbx_strand_id
1 'polypeptide(L)'
;MVKVLARTEKSGTIVAYMGLYLAPITLVPALFVWQWPTPAEWVWLALIGGVATTGHLAITRALALADASAVAPYDFVRLPIAALIGYLAFDEAPDIWTWVGAAIIFSATLYITHREAQLQRQLAAREASGSGSEAQVTPPGG
;
A
#
# COMPACT_ATOMS: atom_id res chain seq x y z
N MET A 1 -15.96 -6.10 13.27
CA MET A 1 -16.38 -6.87 12.07
C MET A 1 -15.35 -6.80 10.93
N VAL A 2 -14.75 -5.63 10.64
CA VAL A 2 -13.67 -5.46 9.61
C VAL A 2 -12.39 -6.28 9.90
N LYS A 3 -12.00 -6.47 11.17
CA LYS A 3 -10.81 -7.25 11.58
C LYS A 3 -10.92 -8.76 11.37
N VAL A 4 -12.12 -9.31 11.15
CA VAL A 4 -12.36 -10.77 11.11
C VAL A 4 -12.40 -11.32 9.67
N LEU A 5 -12.50 -10.46 8.65
CA LEU A 5 -12.41 -10.85 7.23
C LEU A 5 -11.00 -10.69 6.64
N ALA A 6 -10.19 -9.76 7.17
CA ALA A 6 -8.81 -9.54 6.74
C ALA A 6 -7.85 -10.70 7.09
N ARG A 7 -8.32 -11.70 7.85
CA ARG A 7 -7.51 -12.82 8.33
C ARG A 7 -7.61 -14.08 7.46
N THR A 8 -8.53 -14.15 6.49
CA THR A 8 -8.96 -15.45 5.93
C THR A 8 -8.90 -15.60 4.42
N GLU A 9 -8.73 -14.54 3.63
CA GLU A 9 -8.47 -14.70 2.20
C GLU A 9 -6.96 -14.66 1.96
N LYS A 10 -6.36 -15.85 1.94
CA LYS A 10 -4.92 -16.05 1.70
C LYS A 10 -4.53 -15.23 0.47
N SER A 11 -3.52 -14.37 0.60
CA SER A 11 -2.90 -13.60 -0.50
C SER A 11 -2.73 -14.44 -1.79
N GLY A 12 -2.43 -15.74 -1.65
CA GLY A 12 -2.35 -16.69 -2.76
C GLY A 12 -3.68 -17.02 -3.45
N THR A 13 -4.80 -17.04 -2.74
CA THR A 13 -6.14 -17.27 -3.28
C THR A 13 -6.62 -16.08 -4.12
N ILE A 14 -6.34 -14.84 -3.69
CA ILE A 14 -6.67 -13.63 -4.47
C ILE A 14 -5.90 -13.60 -5.79
N VAL A 15 -4.59 -13.87 -5.75
CA VAL A 15 -3.75 -13.96 -6.96
C VAL A 15 -4.18 -15.14 -7.84
N ALA A 16 -4.54 -16.28 -7.24
CA ALA A 16 -5.05 -17.43 -7.98
C ALA A 16 -6.41 -17.15 -8.64
N TYR A 17 -7.34 -16.48 -7.97
CA TYR A 17 -8.62 -16.06 -8.55
C TYR A 17 -8.42 -14.99 -9.63
N MET A 18 -7.58 -13.99 -9.39
CA MET A 18 -7.22 -13.03 -10.43
C MET A 18 -6.63 -13.74 -11.63
N GLY A 19 -5.68 -14.65 -11.45
CA GLY A 19 -5.13 -15.46 -12.53
C GLY A 19 -6.18 -16.32 -13.23
N LEU A 20 -7.09 -16.96 -12.49
CA LEU A 20 -8.15 -17.80 -13.02
C LEU A 20 -9.18 -17.00 -13.84
N TYR A 21 -9.47 -15.75 -13.45
CA TYR A 21 -10.39 -14.87 -14.17
C TYR A 21 -9.71 -14.09 -15.29
N LEU A 22 -8.50 -13.57 -15.08
CA LEU A 22 -7.75 -12.85 -16.11
C LEU A 22 -7.28 -13.80 -17.20
N ALA A 23 -6.83 -15.01 -16.89
CA ALA A 23 -6.30 -15.94 -17.89
C ALA A 23 -7.26 -16.18 -19.06
N PRO A 24 -8.55 -16.53 -18.89
CA PRO A 24 -9.46 -16.68 -20.03
C PRO A 24 -9.77 -15.34 -20.70
N ILE A 25 -9.85 -14.24 -19.95
CA ILE A 25 -10.12 -12.90 -20.48
C ILE A 25 -8.97 -12.40 -21.36
N THR A 26 -7.72 -12.64 -20.96
CA THR A 26 -6.53 -12.27 -21.73
C THR A 26 -6.20 -13.28 -22.81
N LEU A 27 -6.58 -14.55 -22.64
CA LEU A 27 -6.42 -15.59 -23.67
C LEU A 27 -7.21 -15.25 -24.94
N VAL A 28 -8.43 -14.71 -24.82
CA VAL A 28 -9.26 -14.32 -25.98
C VAL A 28 -8.53 -13.35 -26.92
N PRO A 29 -8.05 -12.16 -26.48
CA PRO A 29 -7.27 -11.27 -27.33
C PRO A 29 -5.88 -11.86 -27.68
N ALA A 30 -5.26 -12.60 -26.76
CA ALA A 30 -3.95 -13.21 -27.02
C ALA A 30 -4.01 -14.22 -28.17
N LEU A 31 -5.12 -14.94 -28.39
CA LEU A 31 -5.29 -15.83 -29.55
C LEU A 31 -5.22 -15.08 -30.90
N PHE A 32 -5.55 -13.78 -30.94
CA PHE A 32 -5.52 -12.98 -32.17
C PHE A 32 -4.17 -12.30 -32.44
N VAL A 33 -3.36 -12.06 -31.41
CA VAL A 33 -2.10 -11.28 -31.50
C VAL A 33 -0.93 -11.98 -30.77
N TRP A 34 -0.99 -13.30 -30.62
CA TRP A 34 0.02 -14.07 -29.89
C TRP A 34 1.42 -13.86 -30.48
N GLN A 35 2.35 -13.37 -29.68
CA GLN A 35 3.77 -13.32 -30.00
C GLN A 35 4.55 -14.08 -28.93
N TRP A 36 5.47 -14.92 -29.37
CA TRP A 36 6.32 -15.68 -28.46
C TRP A 36 7.34 -14.75 -27.81
N PRO A 37 7.40 -14.71 -26.46
CA PRO A 37 8.37 -13.85 -25.78
C PRO A 37 9.78 -14.31 -26.08
N THR A 38 10.65 -13.36 -26.36
CA THR A 38 12.09 -13.52 -26.42
C THR A 38 12.67 -13.93 -25.05
N PRO A 39 13.88 -14.51 -24.99
CA PRO A 39 14.51 -14.89 -23.72
C PRO A 39 14.66 -13.73 -22.73
N ALA A 40 14.86 -12.50 -23.23
CA ALA A 40 14.94 -11.30 -22.40
C ALA A 40 13.59 -10.95 -21.77
N GLU A 41 12.49 -11.07 -22.53
CA GLU A 41 11.14 -10.82 -22.04
C GLU A 41 10.73 -11.84 -20.98
N TRP A 42 11.17 -13.10 -21.09
CA TRP A 42 10.97 -14.09 -20.02
C TRP A 42 11.59 -13.69 -18.68
N VAL A 43 12.79 -13.10 -18.71
CA VAL A 43 13.44 -12.58 -17.50
C VAL A 43 12.64 -11.41 -16.92
N TRP A 44 12.19 -10.47 -17.76
CA TRP A 44 11.34 -9.36 -17.32
C TRP A 44 10.02 -9.82 -16.74
N LEU A 45 9.36 -10.82 -17.36
CA LEU A 45 8.12 -11.41 -16.84
C LEU A 45 8.33 -12.05 -15.46
N ALA A 46 9.43 -12.78 -15.28
CA ALA A 46 9.78 -13.36 -13.98
C ALA A 46 10.04 -12.29 -12.91
N LEU A 47 10.77 -11.21 -13.27
CA LEU A 47 11.03 -10.10 -12.37
C LEU A 47 9.74 -9.37 -11.97
N ILE A 48 8.89 -9.03 -12.94
CA ILE A 48 7.60 -8.37 -12.68
C ILE A 48 6.72 -9.25 -11.79
N GLY A 49 6.63 -10.56 -12.08
CA GLY A 49 5.88 -11.51 -11.26
C GLY A 49 6.41 -11.61 -9.82
N GLY A 50 7.74 -11.66 -9.66
CA GLY A 50 8.38 -11.68 -8.34
C GLY A 50 8.13 -10.41 -7.53
N VAL A 51 8.31 -9.24 -8.16
CA VAL A 51 8.06 -7.93 -7.53
C VAL A 51 6.58 -7.77 -7.17
N ALA A 52 5.67 -8.12 -8.08
CA ALA A 52 4.23 -8.06 -7.85
C ALA A 52 3.81 -8.95 -6.67
N THR A 53 4.30 -10.19 -6.64
CA THR A 53 4.01 -11.14 -5.56
C THR A 53 4.55 -10.62 -4.22
N THR A 54 5.78 -10.10 -4.21
CA THR A 54 6.40 -9.55 -3.00
C THR A 54 5.64 -8.33 -2.49
N GLY A 55 5.22 -7.43 -3.39
CA GLY A 55 4.38 -6.28 -3.05
C GLY A 55 3.02 -6.70 -2.49
N HIS A 56 2.40 -7.73 -3.06
CA HIS A 56 1.13 -8.27 -2.57
C HIS A 56 1.26 -8.91 -1.17
N LEU A 57 2.35 -9.64 -0.92
CA LEU A 57 2.65 -10.17 0.40
C LEU A 57 2.91 -9.06 1.42
N ALA A 58 3.63 -8.00 1.03
CA ALA A 58 3.91 -6.86 1.89
C ALA A 58 2.63 -6.14 2.30
N ILE A 59 1.71 -5.85 1.37
CA ILE A 59 0.45 -5.17 1.71
C ILE A 59 -0.48 -6.04 2.54
N THR A 60 -0.50 -7.36 2.28
CA THR A 60 -1.26 -8.32 3.09
C THR A 60 -0.75 -8.33 4.53
N ARG A 61 0.58 -8.31 4.73
CA ARG A 61 1.18 -8.20 6.06
C ARG A 61 0.89 -6.85 6.72
N ALA A 62 0.93 -5.76 5.97
CA ALA A 62 0.61 -4.42 6.48
C ALA A 62 -0.83 -4.32 6.98
N LEU A 63 -1.80 -4.84 6.22
CA LEU A 63 -3.21 -4.90 6.61
C LEU A 63 -3.48 -5.83 7.82
N ALA A 64 -2.63 -6.83 8.04
CA ALA A 64 -2.72 -7.69 9.22
C ALA A 64 -2.19 -7.02 10.50
N LEU A 65 -1.27 -6.06 10.37
CA LEU A 65 -0.59 -5.37 11.48
C LEU A 65 -1.24 -4.01 11.82
N ALA A 66 -1.80 -3.31 10.83
CA ALA A 66 -2.42 -2.00 10.99
C ALA A 66 -3.87 -1.99 10.50
N ASP A 67 -4.73 -1.23 11.16
CA ASP A 67 -6.13 -1.07 10.71
C ASP A 67 -6.17 -0.47 9.29
N ALA A 68 -7.11 -0.93 8.47
CA ALA A 68 -7.21 -0.55 7.04
C ALA A 68 -7.20 0.97 6.79
N SER A 69 -7.59 1.78 7.79
CA SER A 69 -7.50 3.25 7.77
C SER A 69 -6.07 3.79 7.64
N ALA A 70 -5.05 3.06 8.09
CA ALA A 70 -3.64 3.42 7.94
C ALA A 70 -3.08 3.06 6.55
N VAL A 71 -3.76 2.17 5.81
CA VAL A 71 -3.37 1.75 4.45
C VAL A 71 -4.05 2.60 3.38
N ALA A 72 -5.20 3.21 3.66
CA ALA A 72 -5.88 4.13 2.74
C ALA A 72 -4.97 5.25 2.18
N PRO A 73 -4.07 5.89 2.96
CA PRO A 73 -3.11 6.87 2.43
C PRO A 73 -2.11 6.29 1.42
N TYR A 74 -1.77 5.01 1.54
CA TYR A 74 -0.76 4.35 0.72
C TYR A 74 -1.19 4.23 -0.74
N ASP A 75 -2.46 3.90 -0.99
CA ASP A 75 -3.01 3.81 -2.35
C ASP A 75 -2.97 5.15 -3.07
N PHE A 76 -3.19 6.25 -2.33
CA PHE A 76 -3.05 7.59 -2.88
C PHE A 76 -1.59 7.92 -3.20
N VAL A 77 -0.64 7.66 -2.28
CA VAL A 77 0.80 7.92 -2.49
C VAL A 77 1.39 7.08 -3.64
N ARG A 78 0.86 5.87 -3.86
CA ARG A 78 1.32 4.99 -4.94
C ARG A 78 1.11 5.61 -6.33
N LEU A 79 0.03 6.37 -6.53
CA LEU A 79 -0.29 6.98 -7.83
C LEU A 79 0.80 7.94 -8.35
N PRO A 80 1.28 8.95 -7.59
CA PRO A 80 2.34 9.83 -8.05
C PRO A 80 3.68 9.14 -8.19
N ILE A 81 3.99 8.15 -7.34
CA ILE A 81 5.21 7.34 -7.50
C ILE A 81 5.16 6.58 -8.83
N ALA A 82 4.03 5.94 -9.14
CA ALA A 82 3.83 5.24 -10.40
C ALA A 82 3.92 6.19 -11.60
N ALA A 83 3.33 7.39 -11.51
CA ALA A 83 3.43 8.41 -12.56
C ALA A 83 4.88 8.90 -12.76
N LEU A 84 5.63 9.11 -11.68
CA LEU A 84 7.03 9.52 -11.75
C LEU A 84 7.91 8.43 -12.37
N ILE A 85 7.72 7.17 -11.97
CA ILE A 85 8.41 6.02 -12.57
C ILE A 85 8.03 5.90 -14.05
N GLY A 86 6.75 6.09 -14.38
CA GLY A 86 6.26 6.10 -15.77
C GLY A 86 6.99 7.13 -16.63
N TYR A 87 7.07 8.37 -16.14
CA TYR A 87 7.81 9.44 -16.79
C TYR A 87 9.30 9.10 -16.95
N LEU A 88 9.96 8.63 -15.89
CA LEU A 88 11.40 8.34 -15.94
C LEU A 88 11.77 7.11 -16.78
N ALA A 89 10.90 6.09 -16.83
CA ALA A 89 11.17 4.84 -17.51
C ALA A 89 10.71 4.83 -18.98
N PHE A 90 9.68 5.61 -19.32
CA PHE A 90 9.07 5.60 -20.66
C PHE A 90 9.12 6.96 -21.37
N ASP A 91 9.71 8.00 -20.76
CA ASP A 91 9.82 9.38 -21.29
C ASP A 91 8.47 10.01 -21.68
N GLU A 92 7.39 9.52 -21.07
CA GLU A 92 6.02 9.95 -21.33
C GLU A 92 5.75 11.24 -20.55
N ALA A 93 5.96 12.39 -21.21
CA ALA A 93 5.84 13.71 -20.59
C ALA A 93 4.45 13.90 -19.94
N PRO A 94 4.39 14.13 -18.62
CA PRO A 94 3.11 14.25 -17.93
C PRO A 94 2.36 15.52 -18.36
N ASP A 95 1.12 15.33 -18.83
CA ASP A 95 0.19 16.41 -19.17
C ASP A 95 -0.17 17.25 -17.93
N ILE A 96 -0.76 18.44 -18.14
CA ILE A 96 -1.23 19.36 -17.10
C ILE A 96 -2.10 18.65 -16.05
N TRP A 97 -2.92 17.70 -16.48
CA TRP A 97 -3.77 16.92 -15.57
C TRP A 97 -2.96 16.02 -14.62
N THR A 98 -1.82 15.50 -15.05
CA THR A 98 -0.91 14.71 -14.20
C THR A 98 -0.29 15.60 -13.12
N TRP A 99 0.07 16.84 -13.45
CA TRP A 99 0.55 17.82 -12.47
C TRP A 99 -0.51 18.20 -11.44
N VAL A 100 -1.76 18.40 -11.87
CA VAL A 100 -2.89 18.66 -10.97
C VAL A 100 -3.12 17.47 -10.04
N GLY A 101 -3.13 16.25 -10.57
CA GLY A 101 -3.24 15.03 -9.77
C GLY A 101 -2.10 14.89 -8.76
N ALA A 102 -0.86 15.12 -9.19
CA ALA A 102 0.31 15.08 -8.32
C ALA A 102 0.22 16.09 -7.17
N ALA A 103 -0.23 17.32 -7.44
CA ALA A 103 -0.40 18.36 -6.42
C ALA A 103 -1.46 17.99 -5.38
N ILE A 104 -2.61 17.43 -5.81
CA ILE A 104 -3.66 16.96 -4.90
C ILE A 104 -3.13 15.86 -3.99
N ILE A 105 -2.44 14.88 -4.57
CA ILE A 105 -1.94 13.73 -3.80
C ILE A 105 -0.85 14.17 -2.83
N PHE A 106 0.10 15.00 -3.28
CA PHE A 106 1.14 15.56 -2.42
C PHE A 106 0.54 16.31 -1.23
N SER A 107 -0.49 17.12 -1.46
CA SER A 107 -1.20 17.86 -0.41
C SER A 107 -1.91 16.92 0.58
N ALA A 108 -2.55 15.87 0.09
CA ALA A 108 -3.21 14.86 0.92
C ALA A 108 -2.20 14.09 1.78
N THR A 109 -1.08 13.65 1.20
CA THR A 109 0.00 12.98 1.93
C THR A 109 0.56 13.86 3.03
N LEU A 110 0.89 15.11 2.70
CA LEU A 110 1.42 16.08 3.67
C LEU A 110 0.44 16.32 4.83
N TYR A 111 -0.86 16.46 4.52
CA TYR A 111 -1.91 16.63 5.52
C TYR A 111 -2.03 15.43 6.46
N ILE A 112 -2.01 14.21 5.91
CA ILE A 112 -2.11 12.97 6.70
C ILE A 112 -0.91 12.83 7.63
N THR A 113 0.31 13.01 7.12
CA THR A 113 1.54 12.94 7.93
C THR A 113 1.54 13.99 9.04
N HIS A 114 1.11 15.22 8.75
CA HIS A 114 1.03 16.26 9.76
C HIS A 114 -0.02 15.95 10.84
N ARG A 115 -1.17 15.41 10.45
CA ARG A 115 -2.24 15.00 11.38
C ARG A 115 -1.80 13.85 12.29
N GLU A 116 -1.11 12.84 11.75
CA GLU A 116 -0.57 11.73 12.53
C GLU A 116 0.50 12.20 13.52
N ALA A 117 1.40 13.11 13.10
CA ALA A 117 2.40 13.69 13.99
C ALA A 117 1.78 14.44 15.18
N GLN A 118 0.64 15.12 14.97
CA GLN A 118 -0.09 15.77 16.07
C GLN A 118 -0.77 14.77 17.01
N LEU A 119 -1.39 13.72 16.48
CA LEU A 119 -2.00 12.65 17.29
C LEU A 119 -0.99 11.94 18.18
N GLN A 120 0.19 11.62 17.64
CA GLN A 120 1.28 10.98 18.41
C GLN A 120 1.78 11.87 19.55
N ARG A 121 1.90 13.19 19.32
CA ARG A 121 2.26 14.16 20.38
C ARG A 121 1.23 14.21 21.51
N GLN A 122 -0.06 14.11 21.18
CA GLN A 122 -1.14 14.12 22.18
C GLN A 122 -1.16 12.84 23.02
N LEU A 123 -0.88 11.68 22.42
CA LEU A 123 -0.78 10.40 23.13
C LEU A 123 0.42 10.38 24.10
N ALA A 124 1.59 10.82 23.64
CA ALA A 124 2.78 10.93 24.48
C ALA A 124 2.58 11.88 25.68
N ALA A 125 1.86 13.00 25.48
CA ALA A 125 1.53 13.93 26.55
C ALA A 125 0.57 13.31 27.60
N ARG A 126 -0.36 12.44 27.17
CA ARG A 126 -1.28 11.73 28.08
C ARG A 126 -0.57 10.69 28.94
N GLU A 127 0.36 9.92 28.37
CA GLU A 127 1.15 8.93 29.11
C GLU A 127 2.06 9.60 30.16
N ALA A 128 2.64 10.76 29.82
CA ALA A 128 3.41 11.56 30.77
C ALA A 128 2.54 12.08 31.93
N SER A 129 1.27 12.44 31.67
CA SER A 129 0.34 12.85 32.73
C SER A 129 -0.22 11.71 33.59
N GLY A 130 -0.35 10.50 33.02
CA GLY A 130 -0.87 9.31 33.71
C GLY A 130 0.15 8.65 34.65
N SER A 131 1.40 8.52 34.21
CA SER A 131 2.48 7.93 35.03
C SER A 131 2.81 8.74 36.29
N GLY A 132 2.59 10.06 36.26
CA GLY A 132 2.72 10.92 37.44
C GLY A 132 1.65 10.68 38.51
N SER A 133 0.49 10.12 38.15
CA SER A 133 -0.61 9.85 39.08
C SER A 133 -0.48 8.50 39.80
N GLU A 134 0.15 7.48 39.19
CA GLU A 134 0.36 6.16 39.80
C GLU A 134 1.53 6.14 40.80
N ALA A 135 2.57 6.95 40.57
CA ALA A 135 3.73 7.04 41.48
C ALA A 135 3.39 7.69 42.85
N GLN A 136 2.20 8.29 43.00
CA GLN A 136 1.78 8.96 44.23
C GLN A 136 0.84 8.11 45.11
N VAL A 137 0.46 6.90 44.69
CA VAL A 137 -0.57 6.07 45.37
C VAL A 137 0.01 4.88 46.14
N THR A 138 1.34 4.79 46.35
CA THR A 138 1.88 3.79 47.29
C THR A 138 1.85 4.36 48.72
N PRO A 139 0.96 3.88 49.62
CA PRO A 139 0.98 4.34 51.01
C PRO A 139 2.27 3.85 51.68
N PRO A 140 2.95 4.69 52.49
CA PRO A 140 3.96 4.20 53.40
C PRO A 140 3.30 3.25 54.40
N GLY A 141 3.89 2.07 54.55
CA GLY A 141 3.32 0.95 55.29
C GLY A 141 2.81 1.31 56.70
N GLY A 142 1.76 0.60 57.08
CA GLY A 142 1.29 0.41 58.44
C GLY A 142 0.82 -1.03 58.59
#